data_AF-A0AAW5MSB8-F1
#
_entry.id   AF-A0AAW5MSB8-F1
#
_cell.length_a   1.000
_cell.length_b   1.000
_cell.length_c   1.000
_cell.angle_alpha   90.00
_cell.angle_beta   90.00
_cell.angle_gamma   90.00
#
_symmetry.space_group_name_H-M   'P 1'
#
loop_
_entity.id
_entity.type
_entity.pdbx_description
1 polymer ?
#
loop_
_entity_poly.entity_id
_entity_poly.type
_entity_poly.pdbx_seq_one_letter_code
_entity_poly.pdbx_strand_id
1 'polypeptide(L)' 'DYNHYTKRLMLGGVFASTLLVWLDDQSEGFMETGAFLDRRIDDVMKIEKAKAQWQGQEHFSVSRFLGRLRYPAR' A
#
# COMPACT_ATOMS: atom_id res chain seq x y z
N ASP A 1 -16.91 7.72 0.28
CA ASP A 1 -15.78 7.48 -0.64
C ASP A 1 -14.51 7.15 0.16
N TYR A 2 -14.20 5.86 0.32
CA TYR A 2 -13.12 5.39 1.22
C TYR A 2 -11.71 5.71 0.69
N ASN A 3 -11.57 5.76 -0.64
CA ASN A 3 -10.30 6.02 -1.31
C ASN A 3 -9.77 7.43 -1.04
N HIS A 4 -10.68 8.38 -0.82
CA HIS A 4 -10.38 9.79 -0.61
C HIS A 4 -9.62 10.07 0.70
N TYR A 5 -10.08 9.51 1.82
CA TYR A 5 -9.42 9.71 3.11
C TYR A 5 -8.15 8.87 3.24
N THR A 6 -8.16 7.64 2.72
CA THR A 6 -6.99 6.75 2.76
C THR A 6 -5.79 7.38 2.03
N LYS A 7 -6.01 7.93 0.83
CA LYS A 7 -4.95 8.62 0.07
C LYS A 7 -4.40 9.85 0.79
N ARG A 8 -5.26 10.64 1.44
CA ARG A 8 -4.83 11.81 2.22
C ARG A 8 -4.05 11.43 3.47
N LEU A 9 -4.46 10.37 4.16
CA LEU A 9 -3.73 9.86 5.33
C LEU A 9 -2.35 9.37 4.92
N MET A 10 -2.24 8.60 3.83
CA MET A 10 -0.95 8.14 3.31
C MET A 10 -0.06 9.33 2.91
N LEU A 11 -0.60 10.29 2.15
CA LEU A 11 0.13 11.49 1.77
C LEU A 11 0.58 12.30 2.99
N GLY A 12 -0.30 12.49 3.97
CA GLY A 12 0.02 13.19 5.22
C GLY A 12 1.13 12.50 6.01
N GLY A 13 1.12 11.16 6.07
CA GLY A 13 2.18 10.37 6.71
C GLY A 13 3.53 10.50 6.00
N VAL A 14 3.54 10.41 4.66
CA VAL A 14 4.77 10.62 3.87
C VAL A 14 5.29 12.04 4.05
N PHE A 15 4.41 13.05 3.97
CA PHE A 15 4.78 14.44 4.14
C PHE A 15 5.35 14.73 5.53
N ALA A 16 4.64 14.33 6.59
CA ALA A 16 5.07 14.58 7.97
C ALA A 16 6.39 13.87 8.29
N SER A 17 6.57 12.63 7.85
CA SER A 17 7.84 11.90 8.07
C SER A 17 9.00 12.48 7.26
N THR A 18 8.76 12.92 6.02
CA THR A 18 9.78 13.59 5.20
C THR A 18 10.18 14.93 5.81
N LEU A 19 9.21 15.68 6.34
CA LEU A 19 9.47 16.93 7.06
C LEU A 19 10.40 16.71 8.25
N LEU A 20 10.21 15.62 9.02
CA LEU A 20 11.07 15.31 10.16
C LEU A 20 12.51 15.00 9.74
N VAL A 21 12.72 14.29 8.62
CA VAL A 21 14.07 14.03 8.09
C VAL A 21 14.71 15.31 7.58
N TRP A 22 13.92 16.14 6.88
CA TRP A 22 14.39 17.40 6.33
C TRP A 22 14.91 18.38 7.40
N LEU A 23 14.34 18.35 8.61
CA LEU A 23 14.77 19.22 9.71
C LEU A 23 16.21 18.97 10.18
N ASP A 24 16.75 17.76 9.99
CA ASP A 24 18.09 17.38 10.44
C ASP A 24 19.07 17.20 9.26
N ASP A 25 18.60 17.33 8.02
CA ASP A 25 19.39 17.06 6.83
C ASP A 25 20.36 18.22 6.51
N GLN A 26 21.65 17.97 6.70
CA GLN A 26 22.76 18.87 6.36
C GLN A 26 23.46 18.49 5.05
N SER A 27 22.96 17.50 4.31
CA SER A 27 23.55 17.06 3.06
C SER A 27 23.38 18.10 1.95
N GLU A 28 24.34 18.14 1.01
CA GLU A 28 24.27 19.05 -0.13
C GLU A 28 22.98 18.80 -0.92
N GLY A 29 22.17 19.85 -1.09
CA GLY A 29 20.92 19.76 -1.85
C GLY A 29 19.86 18.82 -1.26
N PHE A 30 19.93 18.50 0.04
CA PHE A 30 18.99 17.62 0.74
C PHE A 30 18.92 16.20 0.14
N MET A 31 20.08 15.66 -0.29
CA MET A 31 20.17 14.30 -0.83
C MET A 31 19.59 13.24 0.11
N GLU A 32 19.78 13.37 1.41
CA GLU A 32 19.27 12.41 2.39
C GLU A 32 17.73 12.45 2.48
N THR A 33 17.15 13.65 2.49
CA THR A 33 15.69 13.84 2.43
C THR A 33 15.11 13.27 1.14
N GLY A 34 15.77 13.51 0.00
CA GLY A 34 15.37 12.96 -1.29
C GLY A 34 15.36 11.43 -1.28
N ALA A 35 16.45 10.81 -0.82
CA ALA A 35 16.55 9.36 -0.70
C ALA A 35 15.56 8.76 0.31
N PHE A 36 15.20 9.51 1.36
CA PHE A 36 14.13 9.11 2.27
C PHE A 36 12.75 9.16 1.60
N LEU A 37 12.44 10.25 0.89
CA LEU A 37 11.18 10.43 0.18
C LEU A 37 10.96 9.31 -0.85
N ASP A 38 11.98 8.98 -1.64
CA ASP A 38 11.92 7.90 -2.63
C ASP A 38 11.54 6.56 -2.00
N ARG A 39 12.19 6.20 -0.89
CA ARG A 39 11.87 4.97 -0.13
C ARG A 39 10.43 4.96 0.39
N ARG A 40 9.89 6.10 0.82
CA ARG A 40 8.50 6.21 1.30
C ARG A 40 7.49 6.12 0.16
N ILE A 41 7.79 6.70 -0.99
CA ILE A 41 6.96 6.55 -2.20
C ILE A 41 6.94 5.08 -2.63
N ASP A 42 8.08 4.40 -2.62
CA ASP A 42 8.16 2.97 -2.92
C ASP A 42 7.29 2.12 -1.99
N ASP A 43 7.26 2.44 -0.69
CA ASP A 43 6.40 1.76 0.27
C ASP A 43 4.91 1.97 -0.02
N VAL A 44 4.50 3.19 -0.40
CA VAL A 44 3.13 3.46 -0.86
C VAL A 44 2.80 2.64 -2.10
N MET A 45 3.72 2.54 -3.05
CA MET A 45 3.54 1.73 -4.26
C MET A 45 3.40 0.24 -3.95
N LYS A 46 4.10 -0.28 -2.94
CA LYS A 46 3.92 -1.67 -2.46
C LYS A 46 2.51 -1.89 -1.91
N ILE A 47 1.99 -0.94 -1.12
CA ILE A 47 0.63 -1.01 -0.57
C ILE A 47 -0.40 -1.03 -1.70
N GLU A 48 -0.28 -0.14 -2.69
CA GLU A 48 -1.21 -0.10 -3.82
C GLU A 48 -1.13 -1.37 -4.68
N LYS A 49 0.07 -1.93 -4.89
CA LYS A 49 0.25 -3.23 -5.56
C LYS A 49 -0.43 -4.37 -4.78
N ALA A 50 -0.23 -4.43 -3.46
CA ALA A 50 -0.85 -5.46 -2.62
C ALA A 50 -2.39 -5.35 -2.64
N LYS A 51 -2.92 -4.12 -2.58
CA LYS A 51 -4.35 -3.86 -2.71
C LYS A 51 -4.89 -4.29 -4.07
N ALA A 52 -4.18 -3.99 -5.16
CA ALA A 52 -4.55 -4.41 -6.50
C ALA A 52 -4.54 -5.95 -6.64
N GLN A 53 -3.55 -6.64 -6.07
CA GLN A 53 -3.51 -8.09 -6.04
C GLN A 53 -4.69 -8.67 -5.26
N TRP A 54 -5.03 -8.09 -4.10
CA TRP A 54 -6.15 -8.56 -3.29
C TRP A 54 -7.51 -8.35 -3.98
N GLN A 55 -7.71 -7.20 -4.63
CA GLN A 55 -8.89 -6.94 -5.45
C GLN A 55 -8.92 -7.82 -6.71
N GLY A 56 -7.77 -8.22 -7.25
CA GLY A 56 -7.69 -9.17 -8.38
C GLY A 56 -8.00 -10.62 -7.99
N GLN A 57 -8.06 -10.95 -6.70
CA GLN A 57 -8.46 -12.26 -6.19
C GLN A 57 -9.99 -12.38 -6.02
N GLU A 58 -10.74 -11.76 -6.94
CA GLU A 58 -12.19 -11.94 -7.04
C GLU A 58 -12.51 -13.42 -7.26
N HIS A 59 -13.26 -13.97 -6.30
CA HIS A 59 -13.82 -15.32 -6.21
C HIS A 59 -12.93 -16.45 -5.65
N PHE A 60 -12.42 -16.31 -4.43
CA PHE A 60 -12.49 -17.47 -3.52
C PHE A 60 -13.97 -17.77 -3.25
N SER A 61 -14.60 -18.48 -4.17
CA SER A 61 -16.01 -18.84 -4.06
C SER A 61 -16.16 -19.91 -2.99
N VAL A 62 -16.47 -19.48 -1.77
CA VAL A 62 -16.82 -20.36 -0.65
C VAL A 62 -17.95 -21.31 -1.05
N SER A 63 -18.89 -20.85 -1.87
CA SER A 63 -19.95 -21.69 -2.44
C SER A 63 -19.43 -22.78 -3.37
N ARG A 64 -18.40 -22.52 -4.20
CA ARG A 64 -17.76 -23.56 -5.04
C ARG A 64 -16.95 -24.55 -4.21
N PHE A 65 -16.29 -24.09 -3.14
CA PHE A 65 -15.55 -24.94 -2.21
C PHE A 65 -16.48 -25.87 -1.41
N LEU A 66 -17.53 -25.31 -0.81
CA LEU A 66 -18.53 -26.09 -0.07
C LEU A 66 -19.37 -26.98 -0.98
N GLY A 67 -19.64 -26.55 -2.22
CA GLY A 67 -20.32 -27.37 -3.23
C GLY A 67 -19.56 -28.65 -3.57
N ARG A 68 -18.22 -28.59 -3.66
CA ARG A 68 -17.36 -29.77 -3.88
C ARG A 68 -17.32 -30.72 -2.69
N LEU A 69 -17.42 -30.20 -1.46
CA LEU A 69 -17.54 -31.03 -0.26
C LEU A 69 -18.90 -31.73 -0.16
N ARG A 70 -19.97 -31.07 -0.64
CA ARG A 70 -21.35 -31.57 -0.53
C ARG A 70 -21.73 -32.57 -1.64
N TYR A 71 -21.13 -32.47 -2.82
CA TYR A 71 -21.40 -33.38 -3.94
C TYR A 71 -20.11 -34.07 -4.41
N PRO A 72 -19.77 -35.26 -3.89
CA PRO A 72 -18.72 -36.07 -4.46
C PRO A 72 -19.19 -36.60 -5.83
N ALA A 73 -18.48 -36.22 -6.89
CA ALA A 73 -18.71 -36.76 -8.23
C ALA A 73 -18.45 -38.27 -8.20
N ARG A 74 -19.46 -39.06 -8.55
CA ARG A 74 -19.32 -40.48 -8.86
C ARG A 74 -18.84 -40.66 -10.29
#